data_AF-A0A9W4KTB4-F1
#
_entry.id   AF-A0A9W4KTB4-F1
#
_cell.length_a   1.000
_cell.length_b   1.000
_cell.length_c   1.000
_cell.angle_alpha   90.00
_cell.angle_beta   90.00
_cell.angle_gamma   90.00
#
_symmetry.space_group_name_H-M   'P 1'
#
loop_
_entity.id
_entity.type
_entity.pdbx_description
1 polymer ?
#
loop_
_entity_poly.entity_id
_entity_poly.type
_entity_poly.pdbx_seq_one_letter_code
_entity_poly.pdbx_strand_id
1 'polypeptide(L)'
;MYIIIGILVFALACILTAKIISYKYWTCIYTAFGNENYFKVIAKLEREGIQFKTKTPINSGSENFQNRHETIQYDVFVKKEQEHIAQRALNKN
;
A
#
# COMPACT_ATOMS: atom_id res chain seq x y z
N MET A 1 19.92 9.36 36.06
CA MET A 1 19.49 8.02 35.57
C MET A 1 18.03 8.00 35.12
N TYR A 2 17.08 8.48 35.94
CA TYR A 2 15.64 8.50 35.61
C TYR A 2 15.25 9.36 34.40
N ILE A 3 15.93 10.49 34.17
CA ILE A 3 15.68 11.35 33.00
C ILE A 3 15.99 10.62 31.70
N ILE A 4 17.09 9.86 31.64
CA ILE A 4 17.50 9.10 30.46
C ILE A 4 16.50 7.97 30.19
N ILE A 5 16.05 7.28 31.24
CA ILE A 5 15.01 6.24 31.15
C ILE A 5 13.70 6.85 30.63
N GLY A 6 13.31 8.02 31.13
CA GLY A 6 12.13 8.74 30.67
C GLY A 6 12.18 9.11 29.19
N ILE A 7 13.32 9.61 28.71
CA ILE A 7 13.54 9.95 27.28
C ILE A 7 13.46 8.68 26.41
N LEU A 8 14.04 7.57 26.87
CA LEU A 8 14.01 6.30 26.13
C LEU A 8 12.58 5.76 25.98
N VAL A 9 11.80 5.78 27.06
CA VAL A 9 10.39 5.35 27.04
C VAL A 9 9.55 6.26 26.15
N PHE A 10 9.77 7.58 26.21
CA PHE A 10 9.08 8.53 25.35
C PHE A 10 9.40 8.31 23.87
N ALA A 11 10.67 8.10 23.52
CA ALA A 11 11.07 7.81 22.14
C ALA A 11 10.41 6.54 21.60
N LEU A 12 10.34 5.47 22.40
CA LEU A 12 9.63 4.24 22.03
C LEU A 12 8.13 4.49 21.81
N ALA A 13 7.48 5.27 22.66
CA ALA A 13 6.08 5.65 22.50
C ALA A 13 5.83 6.45 21.21
N CYS A 14 6.71 7.38 20.85
CA CYS A 14 6.65 8.12 19.59
C CYS A 14 6.77 7.20 18.36
N ILE A 15 7.67 6.22 18.39
CA ILE A 15 7.85 5.26 17.28
C ILE A 15 6.59 4.40 17.10
N LEU A 16 6.02 3.91 18.20
CA LEU A 16 4.81 3.08 18.18
C LEU A 16 3.59 3.86 17.67
N THR A 17 3.40 5.10 18.13
CA THR A 17 2.29 5.96 17.70
C THR A 17 2.43 6.34 16.22
N ALA A 18 3.64 6.69 15.75
CA ALA A 18 3.90 6.93 14.33
C ALA A 18 3.59 5.71 13.46
N LYS A 19 3.89 4.49 13.92
CA LYS A 19 3.56 3.25 13.21
C LYS A 19 2.05 3.04 13.12
N ILE A 20 1.30 3.23 14.21
CA ILE A 20 -0.16 3.08 14.22
C ILE A 20 -0.82 4.10 13.28
N ILE A 21 -0.38 5.35 13.34
CA ILE A 21 -0.84 6.41 12.42
C ILE A 21 -0.46 6.04 10.98
N SER A 22 0.73 5.49 10.73
CA SER A 22 1.06 5.07 9.37
C SER A 22 0.11 3.96 8.86
N TYR A 23 -0.26 2.97 9.68
CA TYR A 23 -1.14 1.87 9.24
C TYR A 23 -2.62 2.23 9.11
N LYS A 24 -3.16 3.06 10.02
CA LYS A 24 -4.60 3.40 10.03
C LYS A 24 -5.03 4.24 8.82
N TYR A 25 -4.08 4.83 8.10
CA TYR A 25 -4.34 5.81 7.06
C TYR A 25 -4.11 5.25 5.67
N TRP A 26 -4.10 3.93 5.46
CA TRP A 26 -4.10 3.36 4.11
C TRP A 26 -5.53 3.07 3.66
N THR A 27 -5.88 3.51 2.47
CA THR A 27 -7.19 3.29 1.84
C THR A 27 -7.01 2.55 0.52
N CYS A 28 -7.90 1.60 0.23
CA CYS A 28 -7.89 0.88 -1.04
C CYS A 28 -8.47 1.80 -2.12
N ILE A 29 -7.72 2.03 -3.19
CA ILE A 29 -8.16 2.90 -4.30
C ILE A 29 -8.47 2.15 -5.58
N TYR A 30 -7.91 0.95 -5.75
CA TYR A 30 -8.06 0.17 -6.96
C TYR A 30 -7.80 -1.30 -6.67
N THR A 31 -8.64 -2.16 -7.24
CA THR A 31 -8.44 -3.60 -7.29
C THR A 31 -8.18 -3.99 -8.75
N ALA A 32 -6.96 -4.37 -9.06
CA ALA A 32 -6.58 -4.82 -10.40
C ALA A 32 -6.72 -6.34 -10.50
N PHE A 33 -7.26 -6.81 -11.62
CA PHE A 33 -7.22 -8.23 -11.98
C PHE A 33 -6.17 -8.42 -13.08
N GLY A 34 -5.23 -9.33 -12.82
CA GLY A 34 -4.10 -9.61 -13.68
C GLY A 34 -2.97 -8.58 -13.63
N ASN A 35 -1.81 -9.01 -14.14
CA ASN A 35 -0.56 -8.24 -14.05
C ASN A 35 -0.61 -6.95 -14.86
N GLU A 36 -1.22 -6.97 -16.05
CA GLU A 36 -1.23 -5.83 -16.97
C GLU A 36 -1.93 -4.61 -16.37
N ASN A 37 -3.15 -4.80 -15.86
CA ASN A 37 -3.92 -3.74 -15.21
C ASN A 37 -3.21 -3.25 -13.95
N TYR A 38 -2.60 -4.15 -13.18
CA TYR A 38 -1.81 -3.80 -12.01
C TYR A 38 -0.65 -2.85 -12.37
N PHE A 39 0.22 -3.26 -13.29
CA PHE A 39 1.39 -2.46 -13.65
C PHE A 39 0.99 -1.12 -14.31
N LYS A 40 -0.10 -1.09 -15.08
CA LYS A 40 -0.64 0.16 -15.64
C LYS A 40 -1.05 1.14 -14.54
N VAL A 41 -1.70 0.66 -13.49
CA VAL A 41 -2.10 1.48 -12.35
C VAL A 41 -0.90 1.95 -11.54
N ILE A 42 0.06 1.06 -11.27
CA ILE A 42 1.30 1.42 -10.56
C ILE A 42 2.06 2.50 -11.30
N ALA A 43 2.25 2.37 -12.61
CA ALA A 43 2.96 3.37 -13.41
C ALA A 43 2.30 4.77 -13.34
N LYS A 44 0.96 4.84 -13.24
CA LYS A 44 0.25 6.12 -13.06
C LYS A 44 0.50 6.73 -11.68
N LEU A 45 0.52 5.91 -10.63
CA LEU A 45 0.79 6.37 -9.26
C LEU A 45 2.25 6.82 -9.10
N GLU A 46 3.20 6.07 -9.67
CA GLU A 46 4.63 6.40 -9.66
C GLU A 46 4.93 7.70 -10.40
N ARG A 47 4.29 7.94 -11.55
CA ARG A 47 4.44 9.19 -12.31
C ARG A 47 4.06 10.43 -11.50
N GLU A 48 3.09 10.31 -10.60
CA GLU A 48 2.63 11.39 -9.73
C GLU A 48 3.33 11.35 -8.35
N GLY A 49 4.33 10.48 -8.16
CA GLY A 49 5.12 10.37 -6.92
C GLY A 49 4.33 9.84 -5.72
N ILE A 50 3.26 9.09 -5.95
CA ILE A 50 2.34 8.63 -4.90
C ILE A 50 2.86 7.34 -4.29
N GLN A 51 2.98 7.31 -2.96
CA GLN A 51 3.35 6.09 -2.24
C GLN A 51 2.16 5.13 -2.19
N PHE A 52 2.37 3.91 -2.65
CA PHE A 52 1.35 2.86 -2.65
C PHE A 52 1.85 1.60 -1.93
N LYS A 53 0.89 0.77 -1.49
CA LYS A 53 1.10 -0.58 -0.99
C LYS A 53 0.22 -1.53 -1.79
N THR A 54 0.74 -2.68 -2.13
CA THR A 54 -0.03 -3.72 -2.82
C THR A 54 -0.25 -4.88 -1.87
N LYS A 55 -1.49 -5.36 -1.78
CA LYS A 55 -1.82 -6.64 -1.15
C LYS A 55 -2.21 -7.61 -2.26
N THR A 56 -1.44 -8.67 -2.41
CA THR A 56 -1.74 -9.78 -3.32
C THR A 56 -2.28 -10.94 -2.48
N PRO A 57 -3.38 -11.60 -2.84
CA PRO A 57 -3.75 -12.87 -2.23
C PRO A 57 -2.67 -13.87 -2.61
N ILE A 58 -1.84 -14.20 -1.63
CA ILE A 58 -0.82 -15.25 -1.70
C ILE A 58 -1.58 -16.58 -1.77
N ASN A 59 -2.00 -16.98 -2.97
CA ASN A 59 -2.36 -18.37 -3.25
C ASN A 59 -1.07 -19.11 -3.65
N SER A 60 -0.14 -19.23 -2.70
CA SER A 60 1.13 -19.95 -2.85
C SER A 60 0.98 -21.45 -2.61
N GLY A 61 -0.09 -22.06 -3.11
CA GLY A 61 -0.46 -23.43 -2.71
C GLY A 61 -1.14 -24.30 -3.75
N SER A 62 -1.19 -23.95 -5.04
CA SER A 62 -1.77 -24.86 -6.04
C SER A 62 -0.99 -24.91 -7.35
N GLU A 63 -0.84 -26.14 -7.83
CA GLU A 63 0.11 -26.69 -8.80
C GLU A 63 -0.10 -26.22 -10.26
N ASN A 64 -0.93 -25.20 -10.52
CA ASN A 64 -1.31 -24.83 -11.87
C ASN A 64 -0.79 -23.42 -12.22
N PHE A 65 0.39 -23.37 -12.82
CA PHE A 65 1.09 -22.14 -13.23
C PHE A 65 0.48 -21.49 -14.48
N GLN A 66 -0.25 -22.26 -15.31
CA GLN A 66 -0.69 -21.86 -16.66
C GLN A 66 -1.84 -20.81 -16.67
N ASN A 67 -2.68 -20.76 -15.63
CA ASN A 67 -3.90 -19.92 -15.61
C ASN A 67 -3.83 -18.72 -14.63
N ARG A 68 -2.68 -18.45 -14.00
CA ARG A 68 -2.58 -17.41 -12.95
C ARG A 68 -2.66 -15.98 -13.47
N HIS A 69 -2.37 -15.72 -14.74
CA HIS A 69 -2.28 -14.35 -15.26
C HIS A 69 -3.60 -13.57 -15.16
N GLU A 70 -4.75 -14.25 -15.16
CA GLU A 70 -6.08 -13.64 -15.15
C GLU A 70 -6.73 -13.68 -13.76
N THR A 71 -6.30 -14.58 -12.87
CA THR A 71 -6.94 -14.79 -11.55
C THR A 71 -6.25 -14.07 -10.40
N ILE A 72 -5.07 -13.45 -10.62
CA ILE A 72 -4.40 -12.71 -9.57
C ILE A 72 -5.09 -11.36 -9.36
N GLN A 73 -5.61 -11.16 -8.15
CA GLN A 73 -6.14 -9.89 -7.70
C GLN A 73 -5.03 -9.06 -7.02
N TYR A 74 -4.91 -7.79 -7.34
CA TYR A 74 -4.00 -6.87 -6.66
C TYR A 74 -4.81 -5.74 -6.06
N ASP A 75 -4.86 -5.68 -4.74
CA ASP A 75 -5.47 -4.54 -4.05
C ASP A 75 -4.39 -3.48 -3.82
N VAL A 76 -4.59 -2.30 -4.41
CA VAL A 76 -3.66 -1.17 -4.34
C VAL A 76 -4.19 -0.16 -3.33
N PHE A 77 -3.37 0.11 -2.33
CA PHE A 77 -3.65 1.03 -1.24
C PHE A 77 -2.75 2.25 -1.34
N VAL A 78 -3.26 3.42 -1.00
CA VAL A 78 -2.48 4.66 -0.82
C VAL A 78 -2.77 5.27 0.53
N LYS A 79 -1.96 6.25 0.94
CA LYS A 79 -2.30 7.05 2.12
C LYS A 79 -3.59 7.81 1.87
N LYS A 80 -4.45 7.89 2.89
CA LYS A 80 -5.77 8.53 2.86
C LYS A 80 -5.67 10.00 2.47
N GLU A 81 -4.62 10.68 2.89
CA GLU A 81 -4.33 12.07 2.48
C GLU A 81 -4.07 12.22 0.98
N GLN A 82 -3.62 11.15 0.31
CA GLN A 82 -3.33 11.13 -1.12
C GLN A 82 -4.45 10.50 -1.95
N GLU A 83 -5.57 10.09 -1.34
CA GLU A 83 -6.67 9.39 -2.01
C GLU A 83 -7.20 10.17 -3.22
N HIS A 84 -7.51 11.46 -3.02
CA HIS A 84 -8.02 12.33 -4.09
C HIS A 84 -7.02 12.48 -5.25
N ILE A 85 -5.74 12.61 -4.93
CA ILE A 85 -4.67 12.77 -5.93
C ILE A 85 -4.50 11.45 -6.70
N ALA A 86 -4.53 10.32 -6.00
CA ALA A 86 -4.44 9.00 -6.59
C ALA A 86 -5.62 8.71 -7.52
N GLN A 87 -6.86 8.99 -7.09
CA GLN A 87 -8.05 8.86 -7.94
C GLN A 87 -7.94 9.71 -9.22
N ARG A 88 -7.42 10.94 -9.10
CA ARG A 88 -7.16 11.80 -10.27
C ARG A 88 -6.09 11.22 -11.19
N ALA A 89 -5.01 10.66 -10.63
CA ALA A 89 -3.94 10.02 -11.38
C ALA A 89 -4.45 8.82 -12.19
N LEU A 90 -5.32 7.99 -11.61
CA LEU A 90 -5.91 6.83 -12.28
C LEU A 90 -6.77 7.21 -13.49
N ASN A 91 -7.52 8.32 -13.38
CA ASN A 91 -8.41 8.83 -14.43
C ASN A 91 -7.69 9.62 -15.53
N LYS A 92 -6.42 9.98 -15.32
CA LYS A 92 -5.60 10.66 -16.33
C LYS A 92 -5.26 9.67 -17.44
N ASN A 93 -5.61 10.00 -18.69
CA ASN A 93 -5.37 9.14 -19.85
C ASN A 93 -3.90 9.23 -20.30
#